data_AF-A0A8H2ZF94-F1
#
_entry.id   AF-A0A8H2ZF94-F1
#
_cell.length_a   1.000
_cell.length_b   1.000
_cell.length_c   1.000
_cell.angle_alpha   90.00
_cell.angle_beta   90.00
_cell.angle_gamma   90.00
#
_symmetry.space_group_name_H-M   'P 1'
#
loop_
_entity.id
_entity.type
_entity.pdbx_description
1 polymer ?
#
loop_
_entity_poly.entity_id
_entity_poly.type
_entity_poly.pdbx_seq_one_letter_code
_entity_poly.pdbx_strand_id
1 'polypeptide(L)'
;MITLFRKYPLIFSIVYLFLYQGLGSAIIGGGSEFGIAYGMYHNSPHLVTLWAFPNTLSGDCALTLFIQVGLTWVVEELMVGYDDYLDNTFEFPNWFVEFWYNLVVIKTGKFSRFMQWYFEINNGVMPYKDNNKFSNNRDIDLKKMSLFQFLKRHVIKYPNEKLYFNIIEWLLRKVLRAMLFAVTLFIFVWPICMGIFASIGTKINGHDRYFNNYPEPELMKLSYGAVIGMITTPCSVAVIILRNRIYERVIRDRSFIFKVNTSDATRILNFSMPNNVEELPSQLFTPPHESDYDSTMGTIMHGDLEIEQEEEYINEHLTEEKLQRSTSSPSTSNSMVSSLPKSIIDNSVHE
;
A
#
# COMPACT_ATOMS: atom_id res chain seq x y z
N MET A 1 7.25 20.36 -16.71
CA MET A 1 7.52 19.09 -15.99
C MET A 1 6.21 18.40 -15.58
N ILE A 2 5.32 19.05 -14.82
CA ILE A 2 4.03 18.52 -14.34
C ILE A 2 3.11 17.95 -15.44
N THR A 3 3.10 18.51 -16.65
CA THR A 3 2.27 18.03 -17.77
C THR A 3 2.81 16.79 -18.48
N LEU A 4 4.13 16.58 -18.51
CA LEU A 4 4.72 15.34 -19.04
C LEU A 4 4.47 14.16 -18.07
N PHE A 5 4.43 14.45 -16.77
CA PHE A 5 4.24 13.47 -15.70
C PHE A 5 2.84 12.86 -15.66
N ARG A 6 1.81 13.57 -16.14
CA ARG A 6 0.45 13.03 -16.25
C ARG A 6 0.29 12.00 -17.38
N LYS A 7 1.21 11.99 -18.37
CA LYS A 7 1.15 11.10 -19.54
C LYS A 7 1.76 9.71 -19.28
N TYR A 8 2.70 9.59 -18.35
CA TYR A 8 3.38 8.32 -18.03
C TYR A 8 3.49 8.10 -16.51
N PRO A 9 2.39 7.74 -15.84
CA PRO A 9 2.35 7.64 -14.38
C PRO A 9 3.36 6.59 -13.84
N LEU A 10 3.60 5.50 -14.58
CA LEU A 10 4.55 4.47 -14.15
C LEU A 10 6.01 4.97 -14.16
N ILE A 11 6.42 5.68 -15.20
CA ILE A 11 7.80 6.18 -15.30
C ILE A 11 8.05 7.18 -14.17
N PHE A 12 7.06 8.01 -13.88
CA PHE A 12 7.11 8.91 -12.73
C PHE A 12 7.25 8.15 -11.41
N SER A 13 6.43 7.11 -11.17
CA SER A 13 6.55 6.28 -9.96
C SER A 13 7.93 5.65 -9.82
N ILE A 14 8.50 5.12 -10.92
CA ILE A 14 9.84 4.52 -10.89
C ILE A 14 10.91 5.56 -10.59
N VAL A 15 10.88 6.72 -11.25
CA VAL A 15 11.85 7.79 -11.02
C VAL A 15 11.72 8.29 -9.57
N TYR A 16 10.51 8.52 -9.08
CA TYR A 16 10.29 8.94 -7.70
C TYR A 16 10.82 7.89 -6.69
N LEU A 17 10.47 6.62 -6.88
CA LEU A 17 10.87 5.54 -5.98
C LEU A 17 12.38 5.33 -5.98
N PHE A 18 13.03 5.19 -7.14
CA PHE A 18 14.45 4.85 -7.18
C PHE A 18 15.37 6.06 -7.08
N LEU A 19 15.01 7.19 -7.70
CA LEU A 19 15.87 8.38 -7.71
C LEU A 19 15.66 9.26 -6.47
N TYR A 20 14.42 9.45 -6.00
CA TYR A 20 14.18 10.31 -4.84
C TYR A 20 14.30 9.51 -3.53
N GLN A 21 13.56 8.41 -3.39
CA GLN A 21 13.61 7.59 -2.16
C GLN A 21 14.86 6.69 -2.12
N GLY A 22 15.13 5.97 -3.21
CA GLY A 22 16.24 5.03 -3.29
C GLY A 22 17.61 5.69 -3.15
N LEU A 23 17.85 6.81 -3.84
CA LEU A 23 19.14 7.51 -3.76
C LEU A 23 19.37 8.14 -2.38
N GLY A 24 18.34 8.77 -1.80
CA GLY A 24 18.43 9.33 -0.45
C GLY A 24 18.79 8.26 0.58
N SER A 25 18.10 7.12 0.52
CA SER A 25 18.42 5.98 1.38
C SER A 25 19.78 5.35 1.07
N ALA A 26 20.21 5.32 -0.19
CA ALA A 26 21.54 4.82 -0.55
C ALA A 26 22.65 5.67 0.08
N ILE A 27 22.50 7.00 0.08
CA ILE A 27 23.46 7.92 0.71
C ILE A 27 23.47 7.72 2.23
N ILE A 28 22.29 7.67 2.86
CA ILE A 28 22.18 7.52 4.31
C ILE A 28 22.68 6.15 4.75
N GLY A 29 22.20 5.07 4.12
CA GLY A 29 22.59 3.69 4.42
C GLY A 29 24.07 3.44 4.15
N GLY A 30 24.57 3.85 2.98
CA GLY A 30 26.00 3.73 2.67
C GLY A 30 26.89 4.55 3.60
N GLY A 31 26.51 5.79 3.92
CA GLY A 31 27.24 6.62 4.87
C GLY A 31 27.25 6.06 6.29
N SER A 32 26.13 5.48 6.74
CA SER A 32 26.01 4.83 8.05
C SER A 32 26.93 3.60 8.14
N GLU A 33 26.91 2.75 7.12
CA GLU A 33 27.78 1.57 7.06
C GLU A 33 29.26 1.94 6.94
N PHE A 34 29.59 3.01 6.21
CA PHE A 34 30.95 3.56 6.19
C PHE A 34 31.39 3.99 7.59
N GLY A 35 30.55 4.72 8.33
CA GLY A 35 30.85 5.17 9.69
C GLY A 35 31.07 4.01 10.66
N ILE A 36 30.25 2.96 10.58
CA ILE A 36 30.41 1.73 11.37
C ILE A 36 31.72 1.03 11.00
N ALA A 37 31.98 0.86 9.69
CA ALA A 37 33.20 0.25 9.20
C ALA A 37 34.45 1.01 9.65
N TYR A 38 34.42 2.34 9.57
CA TYR A 38 35.51 3.20 10.04
C TYR A 38 35.77 2.98 11.54
N GLY A 39 34.73 2.94 12.36
CA GLY A 39 34.86 2.69 13.80
C GLY A 39 35.44 1.30 14.12
N MET A 40 35.15 0.29 13.30
CA MET A 40 35.59 -1.09 13.50
C MET A 40 36.99 -1.38 12.96
N TYR A 41 37.31 -0.83 11.77
CA TYR A 41 38.47 -1.26 10.99
C TYR A 41 39.63 -0.27 11.02
N HIS A 42 39.38 1.03 11.16
CA HIS A 42 40.42 2.06 10.98
C HIS A 42 41.63 1.89 11.92
N ASN A 43 41.39 1.48 13.18
CA ASN A 43 42.44 1.28 14.19
C ASN A 43 42.52 -0.18 14.67
N SER A 44 42.03 -1.14 13.87
CA SER A 44 41.98 -2.54 14.31
C SER A 44 43.39 -3.16 14.31
N PRO A 45 43.82 -3.84 15.39
CA PRO A 45 45.10 -4.53 15.43
C PRO A 45 45.09 -5.85 14.63
N HIS A 46 43.91 -6.33 14.24
CA HIS A 46 43.74 -7.58 13.50
C HIS A 46 43.41 -7.31 12.03
N LEU A 47 43.98 -8.12 11.15
CA LEU A 47 43.67 -8.10 9.72
C LEU A 47 42.18 -8.28 9.49
N VAL A 48 41.58 -7.39 8.68
CA VAL A 48 40.22 -7.55 8.18
C VAL A 48 40.25 -8.55 7.04
N THR A 49 39.61 -9.69 7.22
CA THR A 49 39.56 -10.76 6.23
C THR A 49 38.15 -10.91 5.69
N LEU A 50 38.02 -11.47 4.48
CA LEU A 50 36.73 -11.65 3.85
C LEU A 50 35.92 -12.73 4.58
N TRP A 51 36.57 -13.86 4.87
CA TRP A 51 35.90 -15.05 5.40
C TRP A 51 36.34 -15.38 6.83
N ALA A 52 37.63 -15.29 7.14
CA ALA A 52 38.14 -15.75 8.44
C ALA A 52 37.78 -14.83 9.60
N PHE A 53 37.80 -15.40 10.81
CA PHE A 53 37.77 -14.65 12.07
C PHE A 53 39.18 -14.10 12.40
N PRO A 54 39.31 -13.06 13.25
CA PRO A 54 38.28 -12.43 14.10
C PRO A 54 37.44 -11.35 13.42
N ASN A 55 37.99 -10.64 12.41
CA ASN A 55 37.33 -9.53 11.73
C ASN A 55 36.82 -9.97 10.36
N THR A 56 35.68 -10.67 10.34
CA THR A 56 35.06 -11.17 9.11
C THR A 56 34.17 -10.12 8.45
N LEU A 57 34.58 -9.61 7.29
CA LEU A 57 33.79 -8.65 6.52
C LEU A 57 32.49 -9.27 6.00
N SER A 58 32.52 -10.55 5.60
CA SER A 58 31.33 -11.24 5.07
C SER A 58 30.23 -11.44 6.11
N GLY A 59 30.63 -11.78 7.35
CA GLY A 59 29.71 -11.91 8.48
C GLY A 59 29.12 -10.57 8.91
N ASP A 60 29.94 -9.52 8.94
CA ASP A 60 29.49 -8.17 9.24
C ASP A 60 28.47 -7.66 8.19
N CYS A 61 28.77 -7.81 6.90
CA CYS A 61 27.82 -7.50 5.82
C CYS A 61 26.53 -8.33 5.89
N ALA A 62 26.60 -9.62 6.26
CA ALA A 62 25.41 -10.44 6.43
C ALA A 62 24.49 -9.86 7.52
N LEU A 63 25.07 -9.49 8.67
CA LEU A 63 24.31 -8.91 9.79
C LEU A 63 23.74 -7.53 9.42
N THR A 64 24.54 -6.68 8.78
CA THR A 64 24.13 -5.37 8.26
C THR A 64 22.85 -5.49 7.44
N LEU A 65 22.77 -6.47 6.51
CA LEU A 65 21.60 -6.64 5.65
C LEU A 65 20.31 -6.83 6.46
N PHE A 66 20.32 -7.73 7.44
CA PHE A 66 19.12 -7.99 8.25
C PHE A 66 18.74 -6.76 9.09
N ILE A 67 19.70 -6.13 9.75
CA ILE A 67 19.45 -4.97 10.61
C ILE A 67 18.94 -3.79 9.75
N GLN A 68 19.62 -3.48 8.66
CA GLN A 68 19.27 -2.35 7.77
C GLN A 68 17.89 -2.56 7.15
N VAL A 69 17.57 -3.76 6.66
CA VAL A 69 16.25 -4.05 6.08
C VAL A 69 15.15 -3.95 7.14
N GLY A 70 15.37 -4.52 8.33
CA GLY A 70 14.44 -4.44 9.45
C GLY A 70 14.15 -2.99 9.86
N LEU A 71 15.20 -2.20 10.06
CA LEU A 71 15.09 -0.80 10.47
C LEU A 71 14.40 0.05 9.40
N THR A 72 14.82 -0.10 8.13
CA THR A 72 14.21 0.62 6.99
C THR A 72 12.71 0.34 6.94
N TRP A 73 12.29 -0.92 7.08
CA TRP A 73 10.87 -1.25 7.03
C TRP A 73 10.05 -0.58 8.14
N VAL A 74 10.58 -0.53 9.36
CA VAL A 74 9.91 0.11 10.50
C VAL A 74 9.83 1.62 10.32
N VAL A 75 10.91 2.26 9.88
CA VAL A 75 10.96 3.71 9.65
C VAL A 75 10.01 4.13 8.53
N GLU A 76 10.03 3.43 7.40
CA GLU A 76 9.17 3.73 6.25
C GLU A 76 7.69 3.51 6.58
N GLU A 77 7.36 2.48 7.35
CA GLU A 77 5.99 2.24 7.80
C GLU A 77 5.42 3.43 8.60
N LEU A 78 6.26 4.10 9.40
CA LEU A 78 5.85 5.24 10.20
C LEU A 78 5.82 6.54 9.39
N MET A 79 6.90 6.82 8.64
CA MET A 79 7.06 8.08 7.91
C MET A 79 6.21 8.11 6.65
N VAL A 80 6.43 7.16 5.74
CA VAL A 80 5.68 7.10 4.48
C VAL A 80 4.23 6.69 4.71
N GLY A 81 3.96 5.88 5.72
CA GLY A 81 2.57 5.61 6.15
C GLY A 81 1.84 6.91 6.53
N TYR A 82 2.50 7.82 7.24
CA TYR A 82 1.93 9.12 7.60
C TYR A 82 1.76 10.02 6.37
N ASP A 83 2.77 10.11 5.50
CA ASP A 83 2.69 10.91 4.27
C ASP A 83 1.59 10.42 3.33
N ASP A 84 1.37 9.10 3.25
CA ASP A 84 0.29 8.51 2.45
C ASP A 84 -1.09 8.83 3.03
N TYR A 85 -1.23 8.82 4.36
CA TYR A 85 -2.45 9.27 5.04
C TYR A 85 -2.76 10.75 4.73
N LEU A 86 -1.73 11.57 4.55
CA LEU A 86 -1.85 12.98 4.17
C LEU A 86 -2.10 13.22 2.68
N ASP A 87 -2.12 12.17 1.85
CA ASP A 87 -2.26 12.26 0.40
C ASP A 87 -1.12 13.08 -0.26
N ASN A 88 0.07 13.04 0.36
CA ASN A 88 1.29 13.68 -0.14
C ASN A 88 2.19 12.73 -0.94
N THR A 89 1.77 11.48 -1.12
CA THR A 89 2.51 10.44 -1.82
C THR A 89 2.21 10.43 -3.32
N PHE A 90 3.08 9.77 -4.09
CA PHE A 90 2.79 9.51 -5.49
C PHE A 90 1.72 8.42 -5.62
N GLU A 91 0.94 8.49 -6.70
CA GLU A 91 -0.06 7.48 -7.01
C GLU A 91 0.50 6.44 -7.98
N PHE A 92 0.20 5.17 -7.72
CA PHE A 92 0.43 4.12 -8.71
C PHE A 92 -0.61 4.23 -9.84
N PRO A 93 -0.24 3.85 -11.09
CA PRO A 93 -1.22 3.72 -12.15
C PRO A 93 -2.37 2.80 -11.75
N ASN A 94 -3.62 3.17 -12.07
CA ASN A 94 -4.79 2.36 -11.72
C ASN A 94 -4.63 0.90 -12.14
N TRP A 95 -4.20 0.63 -13.38
CA TRP A 95 -4.00 -0.74 -13.87
C TRP A 95 -3.01 -1.56 -13.02
N PHE A 96 -2.03 -0.91 -12.38
CA PHE A 96 -1.07 -1.58 -11.51
C PHE A 96 -1.73 -1.96 -10.19
N VAL A 97 -2.52 -1.05 -9.60
CA VAL A 97 -3.33 -1.34 -8.41
C VAL A 97 -4.38 -2.42 -8.72
N GLU A 98 -5.03 -2.38 -9.89
CA GLU A 98 -5.95 -3.40 -10.40
C GLU A 98 -5.29 -4.78 -10.47
N PHE A 99 -4.11 -4.84 -11.07
CA PHE A 99 -3.34 -6.08 -11.19
C PHE A 99 -3.11 -6.71 -9.81
N TRP A 100 -2.63 -5.91 -8.85
CA TRP A 100 -2.37 -6.39 -7.50
C TRP A 100 -3.65 -6.69 -6.71
N TYR A 101 -4.71 -5.90 -6.86
CA TYR A 101 -6.01 -6.19 -6.27
C TYR A 101 -6.55 -7.54 -6.76
N ASN A 102 -6.51 -7.80 -8.07
CA ASN A 102 -6.94 -9.07 -8.64
C ASN A 102 -6.07 -10.24 -8.16
N LEU A 103 -4.76 -10.02 -8.04
CA LEU A 103 -3.80 -11.04 -7.59
C LEU A 103 -3.96 -11.38 -6.10
N VAL A 104 -4.18 -10.37 -5.25
CA VAL A 104 -4.14 -10.51 -3.79
C VAL A 104 -5.53 -10.70 -3.18
N VAL A 105 -6.57 -10.06 -3.72
CA VAL A 105 -7.93 -10.10 -3.17
C VAL A 105 -8.81 -11.11 -3.90
N ILE A 106 -8.88 -11.04 -5.24
CA ILE A 106 -9.85 -11.85 -6.02
C ILE A 106 -9.41 -13.30 -6.14
N LYS A 107 -8.14 -13.57 -6.46
CA LYS A 107 -7.66 -14.94 -6.60
C LYS A 107 -7.81 -15.69 -5.28
N THR A 108 -8.52 -16.81 -5.30
CA THR A 108 -8.63 -17.71 -4.14
C THR A 108 -7.51 -18.75 -4.18
N GLY A 109 -6.64 -18.76 -3.17
CA GLY A 109 -5.54 -19.72 -3.10
C GLY A 109 -4.59 -19.48 -1.93
N LYS A 110 -3.66 -20.43 -1.70
CA LYS A 110 -2.64 -20.32 -0.63
C LYS A 110 -1.77 -19.07 -0.79
N PHE A 111 -1.37 -18.76 -2.02
CA PHE A 111 -0.55 -17.58 -2.34
C PHE A 111 -1.27 -16.26 -2.07
N SER A 112 -2.56 -16.17 -2.40
CA SER A 112 -3.37 -14.99 -2.10
C SER A 112 -3.50 -14.74 -0.60
N ARG A 113 -3.75 -15.78 0.21
CA ARG A 113 -3.76 -15.66 1.69
C ARG A 113 -2.43 -15.19 2.24
N PHE A 114 -1.33 -15.75 1.72
CA PHE A 114 0.02 -15.32 2.09
C PHE A 114 0.24 -13.83 1.73
N MET A 115 -0.15 -13.40 0.54
CA MET A 115 -0.02 -12.02 0.11
C MET A 115 -0.90 -11.07 0.93
N GLN A 116 -2.13 -11.44 1.27
CA GLN A 116 -2.98 -10.65 2.16
C GLN A 116 -2.34 -10.46 3.55
N TRP A 117 -1.70 -11.50 4.06
CA TRP A 117 -0.96 -11.46 5.32
C TRP A 117 0.34 -10.63 5.23
N TYR A 118 1.05 -10.72 4.10
CA TYR A 118 2.28 -9.97 3.85
C TYR A 118 2.00 -8.48 3.67
N PHE A 119 1.03 -8.12 2.83
CA PHE A 119 0.64 -6.73 2.62
C PHE A 119 -0.13 -6.13 3.80
N GLU A 120 -0.69 -6.94 4.71
CA GLU A 120 -1.58 -6.45 5.77
C GLU A 120 -2.73 -5.60 5.26
N ILE A 121 -3.43 -6.07 4.22
CA ILE A 121 -4.52 -5.30 3.61
C ILE A 121 -5.54 -4.87 4.68
N ASN A 122 -5.87 -5.73 5.64
CA ASN A 122 -6.83 -5.43 6.70
C ASN A 122 -6.40 -4.29 7.65
N ASN A 123 -5.10 -3.98 7.71
CA ASN A 123 -4.55 -2.91 8.54
C ASN A 123 -4.19 -1.66 7.72
N GLY A 124 -4.66 -1.56 6.47
CA GLY A 124 -4.47 -0.36 5.66
C GLY A 124 -5.11 0.87 6.31
N VAL A 125 -4.61 2.05 5.94
CA VAL A 125 -5.18 3.33 6.39
C VAL A 125 -5.82 4.04 5.22
N MET A 126 -7.04 4.55 5.40
CA MET A 126 -7.69 5.41 4.41
C MET A 126 -7.12 6.82 4.44
N PRO A 127 -6.87 7.44 3.27
CA PRO A 127 -6.46 8.84 3.17
C PRO A 127 -7.41 9.78 3.92
N TYR A 128 -6.87 10.83 4.52
CA TYR A 128 -7.65 11.82 5.28
C TYR A 128 -8.80 12.42 4.46
N LYS A 129 -8.54 12.75 3.19
CA LYS A 129 -9.50 13.36 2.27
C LYS A 129 -10.72 12.48 2.02
N ASP A 130 -10.54 11.16 1.98
CA ASP A 130 -11.63 10.21 1.73
C ASP A 130 -12.38 9.82 3.00
N ASN A 131 -11.74 9.85 4.17
CA ASN A 131 -12.45 9.67 5.45
C ASN A 131 -13.58 10.70 5.62
N ASN A 132 -13.38 11.95 5.18
CA ASN A 132 -14.41 12.99 5.23
C ASN A 132 -15.56 12.73 4.25
N LYS A 133 -15.32 11.99 3.16
CA LYS A 133 -16.33 11.67 2.14
C LYS A 133 -17.21 10.48 2.53
N PHE A 134 -16.67 9.54 3.31
CA PHE A 134 -17.41 8.38 3.82
C PHE A 134 -18.06 8.62 5.19
N SER A 135 -17.64 9.65 5.93
CA SER A 135 -18.33 10.11 7.13
C SER A 135 -19.62 10.84 6.75
N ASN A 136 -20.78 10.18 6.93
CA ASN A 136 -22.10 10.79 6.71
C ASN A 136 -22.43 11.93 7.70
N ASN A 137 -21.61 12.13 8.75
CA ASN A 137 -21.76 13.26 9.67
C ASN A 137 -21.04 14.48 9.11
N ARG A 138 -21.80 15.42 8.55
CA ARG A 138 -21.31 16.73 8.08
C ARG A 138 -20.83 17.64 9.24
N ASP A 139 -21.14 17.28 10.48
CA ASP A 139 -20.89 18.13 11.66
C ASP A 139 -19.61 17.76 12.44
N ILE A 140 -18.94 16.66 12.10
CA ILE A 140 -17.63 16.35 12.66
C ILE A 140 -16.60 16.84 11.65
N ASP A 141 -16.21 18.10 11.80
CA ASP A 141 -15.06 18.68 11.12
C ASP A 141 -13.81 17.89 11.57
N LEU A 142 -13.55 16.77 10.90
CA LEU A 142 -12.53 15.80 11.22
C LEU A 142 -11.18 16.51 11.14
N LYS A 143 -10.67 17.00 12.27
CA LYS A 143 -9.38 17.68 12.32
C LYS A 143 -8.29 16.74 11.82
N LYS A 144 -7.42 17.24 10.94
CA LYS A 144 -6.20 16.54 10.47
C LYS A 144 -5.46 15.91 11.65
N MET A 145 -5.27 14.59 11.61
CA MET A 145 -4.64 13.85 12.69
C MET A 145 -3.16 14.24 12.81
N SER A 146 -2.73 14.59 14.03
CA SER A 146 -1.31 14.84 14.32
C SER A 146 -0.50 13.54 14.16
N LEU A 147 0.78 13.66 13.80
CA LEU A 147 1.70 12.52 13.65
C LEU A 147 1.64 11.59 14.87
N PHE A 148 1.65 12.13 16.09
CA PHE A 148 1.56 11.31 17.31
C PHE A 148 0.25 10.53 17.43
N GLN A 149 -0.87 11.11 17.00
CA GLN A 149 -2.16 10.43 17.01
C GLN A 149 -2.21 9.33 15.95
N PHE A 150 -1.61 9.58 14.77
CA PHE A 150 -1.46 8.58 13.73
C PHE A 150 -0.60 7.40 14.19
N LEU A 151 0.56 7.66 14.80
CA LEU A 151 1.40 6.60 15.38
C LEU A 151 0.65 5.82 16.46
N LYS A 152 -0.05 6.52 17.36
CA LYS A 152 -0.84 5.88 18.41
C LYS A 152 -1.88 4.94 17.82
N ARG A 153 -2.57 5.35 16.74
CA ARG A 153 -3.55 4.50 16.03
C ARG A 153 -2.90 3.31 15.34
N HIS A 154 -1.72 3.49 14.75
CA HIS A 154 -1.00 2.41 14.08
C HIS A 154 -0.48 1.34 15.04
N VAL A 155 -0.10 1.75 16.25
CA VAL A 155 0.48 0.88 17.27
C VAL A 155 -0.60 0.20 18.11
N ILE A 156 -1.66 0.92 18.50
CA ILE A 156 -2.72 0.37 19.37
C ILE A 156 -3.73 -0.41 18.53
N LYS A 157 -3.61 -1.73 18.57
CA LYS A 157 -4.59 -2.64 17.95
C LYS A 157 -5.61 -3.17 18.95
N TYR A 158 -5.17 -3.49 20.16
CA TYR A 158 -6.00 -4.01 21.24
C TYR A 158 -6.14 -2.95 22.33
N PRO A 159 -7.22 -2.15 22.35
CA PRO A 159 -7.36 -1.03 23.29
C PRO A 159 -7.47 -1.49 24.75
N ASN A 160 -7.91 -2.74 24.96
CA ASN A 160 -8.04 -3.34 26.30
C ASN A 160 -6.71 -3.89 26.84
N GLU A 161 -5.69 -4.01 25.99
CA GLU A 161 -4.38 -4.55 26.36
C GLU A 161 -3.38 -3.44 26.71
N LYS A 162 -2.32 -3.81 27.44
CA LYS A 162 -1.28 -2.86 27.83
C LYS A 162 -0.52 -2.33 26.62
N LEU A 163 -0.11 -1.06 26.67
CA LEU A 163 0.57 -0.37 25.57
C LEU A 163 1.83 -1.10 25.05
N TYR A 164 2.65 -1.65 25.95
CA TYR A 164 3.87 -2.37 25.55
C TYR A 164 3.57 -3.64 24.75
N PHE A 165 2.46 -4.32 25.03
CA PHE A 165 2.07 -5.52 24.29
C PHE A 165 1.70 -5.15 22.85
N ASN A 166 0.91 -4.09 22.68
CA ASN A 166 0.57 -3.52 21.38
C ASN A 166 1.83 -3.10 20.58
N ILE A 167 2.79 -2.42 21.23
CA ILE A 167 4.06 -2.02 20.60
C ILE A 167 4.86 -3.23 20.15
N ILE A 168 5.03 -4.23 21.02
CA ILE A 168 5.83 -5.42 20.71
C ILE A 168 5.16 -6.24 19.61
N GLU A 169 3.84 -6.43 19.66
CA GLU A 169 3.12 -7.15 18.62
C GLU A 169 3.22 -6.43 17.27
N TRP A 170 3.02 -5.12 17.25
CA TRP A 170 3.18 -4.30 16.06
C TRP A 170 4.61 -4.44 15.51
N LEU A 171 5.61 -4.25 16.36
CA LEU A 171 7.03 -4.32 15.96
C LEU A 171 7.38 -5.72 15.42
N LEU A 172 6.98 -6.79 16.13
CA LEU A 172 7.24 -8.17 15.73
C LEU A 172 6.62 -8.47 14.36
N ARG A 173 5.40 -8.02 14.10
CA ARG A 173 4.73 -8.17 12.81
C ARG A 173 5.50 -7.45 11.68
N LYS A 174 6.00 -6.23 11.93
CA LYS A 174 6.78 -5.48 10.93
C LYS A 174 8.15 -6.11 10.69
N VAL A 175 8.88 -6.43 11.76
CA VAL A 175 10.19 -7.07 11.70
C VAL A 175 10.11 -8.42 10.99
N LEU A 176 9.12 -9.27 11.28
CA LEU A 176 8.99 -10.58 10.67
C LEU A 176 8.81 -10.51 9.14
N ARG A 177 8.07 -9.51 8.64
CA ARG A 177 7.91 -9.28 7.19
C ARG A 177 9.17 -8.72 6.55
N ALA A 178 9.79 -7.76 7.24
CA ALA A 178 11.08 -7.24 6.84
C ALA A 178 12.13 -8.35 6.76
N MET A 179 12.13 -9.30 7.70
CA MET A 179 13.02 -10.46 7.69
C MET A 179 12.74 -11.39 6.51
N LEU A 180 11.48 -11.62 6.13
CA LEU A 180 11.16 -12.42 4.95
C LEU A 180 11.73 -11.78 3.67
N PHE A 181 11.63 -10.46 3.56
CA PHE A 181 12.22 -9.70 2.47
C PHE A 181 13.76 -9.70 2.54
N ALA A 182 14.33 -9.56 3.75
CA ALA A 182 15.76 -9.61 4.00
C ALA A 182 16.37 -10.97 3.61
N VAL A 183 15.72 -12.10 3.93
CA VAL A 183 16.17 -13.43 3.49
C VAL A 183 16.20 -13.52 1.97
N THR A 184 15.19 -12.96 1.29
CA THR A 184 15.16 -12.91 -0.18
C THR A 184 16.33 -12.10 -0.71
N LEU A 185 16.56 -10.89 -0.17
CA LEU A 185 17.70 -10.05 -0.56
C LEU A 185 19.04 -10.72 -0.24
N PHE A 186 19.16 -11.42 0.89
CA PHE A 186 20.37 -12.12 1.28
C PHE A 186 20.75 -13.19 0.25
N ILE A 187 19.79 -13.97 -0.26
CA ILE A 187 20.05 -15.01 -1.27
C ILE A 187 20.61 -14.42 -2.58
N PHE A 188 20.26 -13.18 -2.93
CA PHE A 188 20.70 -12.57 -4.19
C PHE A 188 21.86 -11.58 -4.00
N VAL A 189 21.69 -10.58 -3.16
CA VAL A 189 22.63 -9.46 -3.00
C VAL A 189 23.91 -9.90 -2.30
N TRP A 190 23.81 -10.67 -1.22
CA TRP A 190 24.99 -11.07 -0.45
C TRP A 190 25.99 -11.90 -1.28
N PRO A 191 25.64 -12.99 -1.99
CA PRO A 191 26.63 -13.77 -2.73
C PRO A 191 27.23 -12.98 -3.91
N ILE A 192 26.45 -12.12 -4.56
CA ILE A 192 26.96 -11.26 -5.64
C ILE A 192 28.02 -10.28 -5.08
N CYS A 193 27.71 -9.60 -3.97
CA CYS A 193 28.65 -8.69 -3.32
C CYS A 193 29.90 -9.41 -2.82
N MET A 194 29.76 -10.57 -2.17
CA MET A 194 30.90 -11.36 -1.72
C MET A 194 31.77 -11.86 -2.87
N GLY A 195 31.16 -12.21 -4.02
CA GLY A 195 31.91 -12.57 -5.23
C GLY A 195 32.74 -11.41 -5.77
N ILE A 196 32.17 -10.19 -5.80
CA ILE A 196 32.88 -8.97 -6.22
C ILE A 196 34.00 -8.64 -5.25
N PHE A 197 33.73 -8.67 -3.94
CA PHE A 197 34.72 -8.42 -2.89
C PHE A 197 35.86 -9.44 -2.93
N ALA A 198 35.52 -10.72 -3.11
CA ALA A 198 36.50 -11.78 -3.33
C ALA A 198 37.32 -11.61 -4.59
N SER A 199 36.98 -10.71 -5.52
CA SER A 199 37.83 -10.41 -6.69
C SER A 199 38.88 -9.34 -6.40
N ILE A 200 38.54 -8.35 -5.57
CA ILE A 200 39.35 -7.15 -5.31
C ILE A 200 40.44 -7.40 -4.27
N GLY A 201 40.15 -8.18 -3.21
CA GLY A 201 41.05 -8.28 -2.06
C GLY A 201 42.41 -8.91 -2.37
N THR A 202 43.39 -8.62 -1.53
CA THR A 202 44.72 -9.25 -1.60
C THR A 202 44.66 -10.66 -1.04
N LYS A 203 45.14 -11.65 -1.79
CA LYS A 203 45.12 -13.05 -1.36
C LYS A 203 46.02 -13.24 -0.14
N ILE A 204 45.49 -13.85 0.91
CA ILE A 204 46.24 -14.43 2.02
C ILE A 204 46.08 -15.95 1.94
N ASN A 205 47.11 -16.67 2.40
CA ASN A 205 47.22 -18.13 2.41
C ASN A 205 45.90 -18.90 2.21
N GLY A 206 45.79 -19.64 1.11
CA GLY A 206 44.59 -20.41 0.77
C GLY A 206 43.56 -19.62 -0.06
N HIS A 207 42.30 -19.67 0.37
CA HIS A 207 41.15 -19.07 -0.33
C HIS A 207 40.69 -17.73 0.26
N ASP A 208 41.38 -17.20 1.27
CA ASP A 208 40.95 -15.98 1.95
C ASP A 208 41.60 -14.73 1.36
N ARG A 209 40.92 -13.59 1.56
CA ARG A 209 41.35 -12.28 1.08
C ARG A 209 41.30 -11.29 2.22
N TYR A 210 42.28 -10.39 2.31
CA TYR A 210 42.32 -9.36 3.35
C TYR A 210 42.25 -7.96 2.77
N PHE A 211 41.80 -7.01 3.60
CA PHE A 211 41.54 -5.60 3.26
C PHE A 211 42.01 -4.71 4.41
N ASN A 212 43.31 -4.47 4.51
CA ASN A 212 43.88 -3.73 5.66
C ASN A 212 44.27 -2.29 5.30
N ASN A 213 44.19 -1.91 4.02
CA ASN A 213 44.50 -0.55 3.61
C ASN A 213 43.24 0.31 3.76
N TYR A 214 43.33 1.39 4.53
CA TYR A 214 42.32 2.42 4.46
C TYR A 214 42.30 3.03 3.04
N PRO A 215 41.12 3.25 2.41
CA PRO A 215 39.75 3.04 2.90
C PRO A 215 39.04 1.81 2.27
N GLU A 216 39.75 0.71 1.99
CA GLU A 216 39.18 -0.45 1.28
C GLU A 216 37.96 -1.06 1.99
N PRO A 217 38.03 -1.52 3.27
CA PRO A 217 36.90 -2.16 3.92
C PRO A 217 35.73 -1.17 4.16
N GLU A 218 36.03 0.11 4.38
CA GLU A 218 35.01 1.15 4.57
C GLU A 218 34.26 1.45 3.28
N LEU A 219 34.95 1.54 2.13
CA LEU A 219 34.32 1.71 0.82
C LEU A 219 33.48 0.49 0.42
N MET A 220 33.94 -0.71 0.77
CA MET A 220 33.16 -1.94 0.54
C MET A 220 31.86 -1.90 1.33
N LYS A 221 31.90 -1.56 2.62
CA LYS A 221 30.69 -1.39 3.42
C LYS A 221 29.80 -0.26 2.93
N LEU A 222 30.37 0.87 2.52
CA LEU A 222 29.62 1.99 1.95
C LEU A 222 28.81 1.55 0.73
N SER A 223 29.48 0.92 -0.24
CA SER A 223 28.83 0.46 -1.47
C SER A 223 27.76 -0.61 -1.17
N TYR A 224 28.03 -1.51 -0.23
CA TYR A 224 27.08 -2.52 0.20
C TYR A 224 25.81 -1.92 0.82
N GLY A 225 25.97 -1.03 1.82
CA GLY A 225 24.86 -0.33 2.47
C GLY A 225 24.07 0.55 1.51
N ALA A 226 24.75 1.18 0.53
CA ALA A 226 24.12 1.98 -0.50
C ALA A 226 23.24 1.14 -1.44
N VAL A 227 23.73 -0.03 -1.89
CA VAL A 227 22.95 -0.95 -2.73
C VAL A 227 21.73 -1.48 -1.98
N ILE A 228 21.89 -1.87 -0.71
CA ILE A 228 20.76 -2.32 0.11
C ILE A 228 19.74 -1.19 0.29
N GLY A 229 20.16 0.03 0.61
CA GLY A 229 19.27 1.18 0.79
C GLY A 229 18.50 1.51 -0.50
N MET A 230 19.18 1.44 -1.64
CA MET A 230 18.62 1.71 -2.96
C MET A 230 17.56 0.69 -3.37
N ILE A 231 17.67 -0.57 -2.95
CA ILE A 231 16.69 -1.61 -3.27
C ILE A 231 15.57 -1.64 -2.22
N THR A 232 15.93 -1.60 -0.94
CA THR A 232 15.00 -1.87 0.16
C THR A 232 13.94 -0.80 0.31
N THR A 233 14.35 0.47 0.25
CA THR A 233 13.48 1.62 0.45
C THR A 233 12.36 1.73 -0.60
N PRO A 234 12.66 1.70 -1.92
CA PRO A 234 11.57 1.75 -2.90
C PRO A 234 10.64 0.54 -2.78
N CYS A 235 11.16 -0.64 -2.41
CA CYS A 235 10.35 -1.82 -2.18
C CYS A 235 9.42 -1.69 -0.96
N SER A 236 9.91 -1.22 0.19
CA SER A 236 9.08 -1.03 1.39
C SER A 236 8.01 0.05 1.16
N VAL A 237 8.40 1.18 0.56
CA VAL A 237 7.48 2.26 0.17
C VAL A 237 6.39 1.76 -0.78
N ALA A 238 6.76 1.00 -1.80
CA ALA A 238 5.80 0.42 -2.73
C ALA A 238 4.81 -0.51 -2.02
N VAL A 239 5.27 -1.33 -1.08
CA VAL A 239 4.41 -2.24 -0.30
C VAL A 239 3.42 -1.47 0.57
N ILE A 240 3.87 -0.41 1.26
CA ILE A 240 3.04 0.42 2.14
C ILE A 240 1.93 1.14 1.35
N ILE A 241 2.30 1.81 0.26
CA ILE A 241 1.34 2.54 -0.59
C ILE A 241 0.36 1.54 -1.23
N LEU A 242 0.87 0.44 -1.77
CA LEU A 242 0.03 -0.57 -2.42
C LEU A 242 -0.97 -1.19 -1.44
N ARG A 243 -0.56 -1.47 -0.20
CA ARG A 243 -1.48 -1.90 0.88
C ARG A 243 -2.61 -0.91 1.07
N ASN A 244 -2.29 0.37 1.28
CA ASN A 244 -3.29 1.39 1.60
C ASN A 244 -4.28 1.59 0.43
N ARG A 245 -3.80 1.59 -0.82
CA ARG A 245 -4.66 1.71 -2.01
C ARG A 245 -5.55 0.49 -2.23
N ILE A 246 -5.03 -0.71 -2.01
CA ILE A 246 -5.85 -1.94 -2.05
C ILE A 246 -6.92 -1.89 -0.95
N TYR A 247 -6.57 -1.46 0.26
CA TYR A 247 -7.50 -1.34 1.37
C TYR A 247 -8.63 -0.35 1.09
N GLU A 248 -8.29 0.85 0.61
CA GLU A 248 -9.25 1.89 0.20
C GLU A 248 -10.27 1.32 -0.78
N ARG A 249 -9.80 0.54 -1.75
CA ARG A 249 -10.65 -0.11 -2.73
C ARG A 249 -11.56 -1.19 -2.14
N VAL A 250 -11.02 -2.05 -1.28
CA VAL A 250 -11.82 -3.07 -0.57
C VAL A 250 -12.97 -2.41 0.20
N ILE A 251 -12.72 -1.28 0.86
CA ILE A 251 -13.78 -0.55 1.57
C ILE A 251 -14.78 0.05 0.60
N ARG A 252 -14.32 0.66 -0.49
CA ARG A 252 -15.19 1.24 -1.51
C ARG A 252 -16.15 0.19 -2.08
N ASP A 253 -15.64 -0.98 -2.45
CA ASP A 253 -16.45 -2.08 -2.99
C ASP A 253 -17.48 -2.59 -1.95
N ARG A 254 -17.09 -2.70 -0.67
CA ARG A 254 -18.02 -3.05 0.42
C ARG A 254 -19.12 -2.02 0.61
N SER A 255 -18.78 -0.73 0.58
CA SER A 255 -19.75 0.36 0.74
C SER A 255 -20.76 0.40 -0.41
N PHE A 256 -20.31 0.09 -1.63
CA PHE A 256 -21.17 0.01 -2.81
C PHE A 256 -22.17 -1.14 -2.69
N ILE A 257 -21.70 -2.33 -2.29
CA ILE A 257 -22.56 -3.50 -2.06
C ILE A 257 -23.61 -3.21 -0.98
N PHE A 258 -23.22 -2.56 0.12
CA PHE A 258 -24.16 -2.20 1.18
C PHE A 258 -25.25 -1.23 0.68
N LYS A 259 -24.87 -0.19 -0.07
CA LYS A 259 -25.82 0.77 -0.64
C LYS A 259 -26.82 0.11 -1.58
N VAL A 260 -26.36 -0.77 -2.47
CA VAL A 260 -27.23 -1.55 -3.38
C VAL A 260 -28.21 -2.43 -2.59
N ASN A 261 -27.74 -3.14 -1.55
CA ASN A 261 -28.61 -3.98 -0.73
C ASN A 261 -29.64 -3.17 0.08
N THR A 262 -29.30 -1.96 0.52
CA THR A 262 -30.25 -1.09 1.23
C THR A 262 -31.27 -0.43 0.31
N SER A 263 -30.92 -0.15 -0.96
CA SER A 263 -31.88 0.36 -1.95
C SER A 263 -32.79 -0.75 -2.49
N ASP A 264 -32.27 -1.98 -2.58
CA ASP A 264 -32.96 -3.15 -3.14
C ASP A 264 -33.51 -4.08 -2.04
N ALA A 265 -34.22 -3.54 -1.04
CA ALA A 265 -34.84 -4.29 0.06
C ALA A 265 -35.96 -5.28 -0.37
N THR A 266 -35.82 -5.96 -1.51
CA THR A 266 -36.72 -7.02 -1.96
C THR A 266 -36.05 -8.16 -2.74
N ARG A 267 -34.74 -8.42 -2.62
CA ARG A 267 -34.17 -9.71 -3.07
C ARG A 267 -32.89 -10.10 -2.34
N ILE A 268 -33.04 -11.05 -1.42
CA ILE A 268 -31.95 -11.75 -0.74
C ILE A 268 -31.13 -12.50 -1.80
N LEU A 269 -29.94 -12.00 -2.13
CA LEU A 269 -28.88 -12.80 -2.73
C LEU A 269 -27.82 -13.06 -1.67
N ASN A 270 -27.85 -14.28 -1.14
CA ASN A 270 -26.81 -14.84 -0.28
C ASN A 270 -25.51 -15.00 -1.09
N PHE A 271 -24.71 -13.94 -1.17
CA PHE A 271 -23.31 -14.08 -1.55
C PHE A 271 -22.49 -14.32 -0.28
N SER A 272 -22.24 -15.59 0.02
CA SER A 272 -21.31 -15.99 1.08
C SER A 272 -19.89 -15.58 0.69
N MET A 273 -19.39 -14.51 1.31
CA MET A 273 -17.98 -14.11 1.31
C MET A 273 -17.26 -14.82 2.47
N PRO A 274 -15.94 -15.05 2.36
CA PRO A 274 -15.20 -15.97 3.25
C PRO A 274 -15.24 -15.52 4.71
N ASN A 275 -15.66 -16.44 5.58
CA ASN A 275 -15.90 -16.34 7.03
C ASN A 275 -14.71 -15.90 7.93
N ASN A 276 -13.64 -15.32 7.38
CA ASN A 276 -12.40 -15.03 8.12
C ASN A 276 -12.10 -13.53 8.30
N VAL A 277 -13.08 -12.66 8.09
CA VAL A 277 -12.96 -11.25 8.46
C VAL A 277 -13.71 -11.08 9.78
N GLU A 278 -12.98 -11.24 10.89
CA GLU A 278 -13.44 -10.77 12.20
C GLU A 278 -13.96 -9.34 12.04
N GLU A 279 -15.10 -9.11 12.66
CA GLU A 279 -15.83 -7.85 12.70
C GLU A 279 -14.87 -6.67 12.94
N LEU A 280 -15.05 -5.60 12.17
CA LEU A 280 -14.48 -4.30 12.52
C LEU A 280 -14.80 -4.04 14.01
N PRO A 281 -13.82 -3.65 14.87
CA PRO A 281 -14.16 -3.31 16.24
C PRO A 281 -15.18 -2.18 16.22
N SER A 282 -16.35 -2.47 16.77
CA SER A 282 -17.56 -1.65 16.91
C SER A 282 -17.38 -0.43 17.82
N GLN A 283 -16.17 0.15 17.90
CA GLN A 283 -15.85 1.25 18.81
C GLN A 283 -16.31 2.63 18.32
N LEU A 284 -17.34 2.72 17.47
CA LEU A 284 -17.91 4.01 17.06
C LEU A 284 -19.41 4.17 17.33
N PHE A 285 -20.02 3.32 18.17
CA PHE A 285 -21.40 3.50 18.60
C PHE A 285 -21.55 3.25 20.10
N THR A 286 -21.27 4.28 20.90
CA THR A 286 -21.92 4.41 22.22
C THR A 286 -23.09 5.38 22.03
N PRO A 287 -24.37 4.93 22.11
CA PRO A 287 -25.48 5.87 22.21
C PRO A 287 -25.34 6.66 23.51
N PRO A 288 -25.64 7.97 23.53
CA PRO A 288 -25.61 8.74 24.76
C PRO A 288 -26.68 8.20 25.73
N HIS A 289 -26.26 8.08 26.98
CA HIS A 289 -27.07 7.73 28.13
C HIS A 289 -28.24 8.71 28.25
N GLU A 290 -29.46 8.18 28.20
CA GLU A 290 -30.71 8.89 28.47
C GLU A 290 -30.91 8.93 29.99
N SER A 291 -30.62 10.08 30.62
CA SER A 291 -31.06 10.37 31.98
C SER A 291 -31.16 11.88 32.20
N ASP A 292 -32.35 12.29 32.62
CA ASP A 292 -32.74 13.56 33.25
C ASP A 292 -32.73 14.82 32.38
N TYR A 293 -33.92 15.27 31.96
CA TYR A 293 -34.45 16.59 32.34
C TYR A 293 -35.97 16.64 32.10
N ASP A 294 -36.69 16.78 33.20
CA ASP A 294 -38.13 17.00 33.26
C ASP A 294 -38.41 18.51 33.34
N SER A 295 -39.47 18.95 32.66
CA SER A 295 -40.26 20.17 32.89
C SER A 295 -39.59 21.57 32.88
N THR A 296 -39.85 22.35 31.81
CA THR A 296 -40.40 23.72 32.00
C THR A 296 -41.25 24.13 30.79
N MET A 297 -42.52 24.42 31.05
CA MET A 297 -43.46 25.10 30.16
C MET A 297 -42.95 26.50 29.75
N GLY A 298 -43.17 26.87 28.50
CA GLY A 298 -42.94 28.23 27.99
C GLY A 298 -43.47 28.41 26.58
N THR A 299 -44.72 28.84 26.47
CA THR A 299 -45.45 29.23 25.25
C THR A 299 -44.79 30.42 24.54
N ILE A 300 -44.95 30.48 23.20
CA ILE A 300 -45.25 31.68 22.34
C ILE A 300 -44.33 31.86 21.09
N MET A 301 -44.99 31.73 19.92
CA MET A 301 -44.87 32.46 18.62
C MET A 301 -43.96 31.99 17.46
N HIS A 302 -44.67 31.64 16.37
CA HIS A 302 -44.55 32.05 14.96
C HIS A 302 -43.21 31.97 14.21
N GLY A 303 -43.27 31.26 13.07
CA GLY A 303 -42.32 31.41 11.96
C GLY A 303 -42.51 30.36 10.86
N ASP A 304 -43.69 30.30 10.26
CA ASP A 304 -43.88 29.66 8.94
C ASP A 304 -43.30 30.60 7.88
N LEU A 305 -42.40 30.09 7.00
CA LEU A 305 -42.23 30.49 5.59
C LEU A 305 -40.92 29.88 5.02
N GLU A 306 -40.99 29.45 3.75
CA GLU A 306 -39.89 29.10 2.82
C GLU A 306 -39.42 27.63 2.70
N ILE A 307 -40.27 26.68 2.29
CA ILE A 307 -39.84 25.47 1.51
C ILE A 307 -40.88 25.08 0.41
N GLU A 308 -41.68 26.00 -0.12
CA GLU A 308 -42.72 25.65 -1.14
C GLU A 308 -42.43 26.16 -2.57
N GLN A 309 -41.25 26.72 -2.85
CA GLN A 309 -40.95 27.30 -4.18
C GLN A 309 -39.95 26.50 -5.04
N GLU A 310 -39.35 25.41 -4.54
CA GLU A 310 -38.35 24.65 -5.32
C GLU A 310 -38.91 23.36 -5.98
N GLU A 311 -40.06 22.84 -5.52
CA GLU A 311 -40.68 21.64 -6.10
C GLU A 311 -41.49 21.91 -7.38
N GLU A 312 -41.93 23.15 -7.62
CA GLU A 312 -42.73 23.50 -8.80
C GLU A 312 -41.86 23.73 -10.06
N TYR A 313 -40.60 24.16 -9.89
CA TYR A 313 -39.68 24.42 -11.01
C TYR A 313 -39.09 23.12 -11.61
N ILE A 314 -38.98 22.04 -10.82
CA ILE A 314 -38.41 20.77 -11.27
C ILE A 314 -39.44 19.95 -12.08
N ASN A 315 -40.73 20.07 -11.77
CA ASN A 315 -41.79 19.31 -12.44
C ASN A 315 -42.16 19.86 -13.83
N GLU A 316 -41.98 21.16 -14.09
CA GLU A 316 -42.21 21.73 -15.42
C GLU A 316 -41.10 21.33 -16.41
N HIS A 317 -39.85 21.28 -15.97
CA HIS A 317 -38.71 20.98 -16.86
C HIS A 317 -38.61 19.49 -17.27
N LEU A 318 -39.17 18.57 -16.48
CA LEU A 318 -39.17 17.13 -16.80
C LEU A 318 -40.24 16.72 -17.83
N THR A 319 -41.23 17.59 -18.07
CA THR A 319 -42.38 17.29 -18.94
C THR A 319 -42.09 17.65 -20.41
N GLU A 320 -41.24 18.64 -20.67
CA GLU A 320 -40.84 19.01 -22.04
C GLU A 320 -39.83 18.03 -22.68
N GLU A 321 -38.93 17.42 -21.89
CA GLU A 321 -37.89 16.53 -22.44
C GLU A 321 -38.45 15.16 -22.89
N LYS A 322 -39.61 14.76 -22.38
CA LYS A 322 -40.32 13.53 -22.81
C LYS A 322 -41.18 13.72 -24.06
N LEU A 323 -41.51 14.95 -24.45
CA LEU A 323 -42.33 15.22 -25.65
C LEU A 323 -41.52 15.30 -26.95
N GLN A 324 -40.20 15.47 -26.89
CA GLN A 324 -39.33 15.59 -28.08
C GLN A 324 -38.78 14.25 -28.61
N ARG A 325 -39.06 13.11 -27.97
CA ARG A 325 -38.49 11.80 -28.37
C ARG A 325 -39.44 10.86 -29.11
N SER A 326 -40.60 11.33 -29.54
CA SER A 326 -41.61 10.50 -30.21
C SER A 326 -42.15 11.11 -31.50
N THR A 327 -41.29 11.44 -32.48
CA THR A 327 -41.72 11.62 -33.88
C THR A 327 -40.53 11.52 -34.83
N SER A 328 -40.27 10.34 -35.41
CA SER A 328 -39.80 10.21 -36.80
C SER A 328 -39.62 8.75 -37.22
N SER A 329 -40.62 8.22 -37.94
CA SER A 329 -40.45 7.26 -39.03
C SER A 329 -41.56 7.53 -40.06
N PRO A 330 -41.24 7.51 -41.38
CA PRO A 330 -41.70 6.41 -42.24
C PRO A 330 -40.68 6.03 -43.36
N SER A 331 -40.47 4.73 -43.64
CA SER A 331 -40.93 3.94 -44.83
C SER A 331 -40.31 4.38 -46.17
N THR A 332 -39.94 3.60 -47.19
CA THR A 332 -40.22 2.24 -47.73
C THR A 332 -39.27 2.08 -48.95
N SER A 333 -38.65 0.96 -49.34
CA SER A 333 -39.22 -0.14 -50.15
C SER A 333 -38.10 -0.97 -50.83
N ASN A 334 -38.31 -2.31 -50.91
CA ASN A 334 -38.03 -3.29 -51.98
C ASN A 334 -36.65 -3.32 -52.68
N SER A 335 -35.98 -4.43 -53.07
CA SER A 335 -36.24 -5.86 -53.31
C SER A 335 -34.82 -6.48 -53.57
N MET A 336 -34.46 -7.74 -53.33
CA MET A 336 -34.78 -8.96 -54.09
C MET A 336 -33.90 -10.10 -53.54
N VAL A 337 -34.52 -11.25 -53.25
CA VAL A 337 -34.17 -12.63 -53.68
C VAL A 337 -32.70 -13.00 -53.91
N SER A 338 -32.18 -14.01 -53.17
CA SER A 338 -31.80 -15.34 -53.73
C SER A 338 -31.15 -16.30 -52.71
N SER A 339 -31.80 -17.45 -52.52
CA SER A 339 -31.23 -18.83 -52.41
C SER A 339 -30.09 -19.17 -51.43
N LEU A 340 -30.44 -19.99 -50.42
CA LEU A 340 -29.68 -21.17 -49.96
C LEU A 340 -29.40 -22.15 -51.14
N PRO A 341 -28.44 -23.11 -51.10
CA PRO A 341 -28.28 -24.05 -49.97
C PRO A 341 -26.87 -24.67 -49.69
N LYS A 342 -26.79 -25.28 -48.48
CA LYS A 342 -26.15 -26.54 -48.02
C LYS A 342 -24.86 -27.10 -48.66
N SER A 343 -24.13 -27.79 -47.75
CA SER A 343 -23.27 -28.98 -47.94
C SER A 343 -21.77 -28.65 -48.08
N ILE A 344 -20.75 -29.45 -47.69
CA ILE A 344 -20.60 -30.77 -47.06
C ILE A 344 -19.06 -30.98 -46.86
N ILE A 345 -18.63 -31.59 -45.73
CA ILE A 345 -17.57 -32.64 -45.60
C ILE A 345 -16.04 -32.34 -45.74
N ASP A 346 -15.30 -33.01 -44.82
CA ASP A 346 -13.91 -33.56 -44.80
C ASP A 346 -12.68 -32.64 -44.62
N ASN A 347 -11.84 -32.85 -43.57
CA ASN A 347 -10.88 -33.93 -43.24
C ASN A 347 -9.51 -33.80 -43.94
N SER A 348 -8.45 -33.61 -43.13
CA SER A 348 -7.05 -34.09 -43.26
C SER A 348 -6.18 -33.23 -42.30
N VAL A 349 -5.44 -33.75 -41.32
CA VAL A 349 -4.38 -34.78 -41.27
C VAL A 349 -3.09 -34.35 -41.99
N HIS A 350 -1.99 -34.32 -41.20
CA HIS A 350 -0.56 -34.06 -41.50
C HIS A 350 -0.19 -32.58 -41.73
N GLU A 351 0.86 -32.00 -41.13
CA GLU A 351 2.13 -32.53 -40.58
C GLU A 351 2.42 -32.13 -39.13
#